data_AF-A0AAD6P709-F1
#
_entry.id   AF-A0AAD6P709-F1
#
_cell.length_a   1.000
_cell.length_b   1.000
_cell.length_c   1.000
_cell.angle_alpha   90.00
_cell.angle_beta   90.00
_cell.angle_gamma   90.00
#
_symmetry.space_group_name_H-M   'P 1'
#
loop_
_entity.id
_entity.type
_entity.pdbx_description
1 polymer ?
#
loop_
_entity_poly.entity_id
_entity_poly.type
_entity_poly.pdbx_seq_one_letter_code
_entity_poly.pdbx_strand_id
1 'polypeptide(L)'
;MMVFINCANPVNSPLFLDTGACLNGGKFPNVSLSIHSYVNVGGMKASDLMEKCSLERMALLPVKDYKNMSFKEIHSLLEYGFELSWHSNRIFYARVNPRLPAVCIRINW
;
A
#
# COMPACT_ATOMS: atom_id res chain seq x y z
N MET A 1 -0.68 -4.69 8.97
CA MET A 1 -0.90 -4.83 7.51
C MET A 1 -0.96 -3.45 6.89
N MET A 2 -0.28 -3.27 5.76
CA MET A 2 -0.28 -2.07 4.94
C MET A 2 -1.03 -2.35 3.65
N VAL A 3 -1.88 -1.41 3.23
CA VAL A 3 -2.75 -1.56 2.07
C VAL A 3 -2.69 -0.31 1.21
N PHE A 4 -2.44 -0.49 -0.09
CA PHE A 4 -2.42 0.57 -1.09
C PHE A 4 -3.75 0.56 -1.85
N ILE A 5 -4.38 1.73 -1.94
CA ILE A 5 -5.73 1.92 -2.43
C ILE A 5 -5.72 3.05 -3.43
N ASN A 6 -6.38 2.84 -4.56
CA ASN A 6 -6.60 3.87 -5.55
C ASN A 6 -8.09 4.22 -5.57
N CYS A 7 -8.43 5.50 -5.54
CA CYS A 7 -9.81 5.97 -5.59
C CYS A 7 -10.00 6.95 -6.74
N ALA A 8 -11.17 6.89 -7.39
CA ALA A 8 -11.54 7.87 -8.42
C ALA A 8 -11.86 9.25 -7.83
N ASN A 9 -12.32 9.29 -6.57
CA ASN A 9 -12.69 10.49 -5.85
C ASN A 9 -11.77 10.71 -4.64
N PRO A 10 -11.55 11.97 -4.21
CA PRO A 10 -10.82 12.25 -3.00
C PRO A 10 -11.55 11.70 -1.78
N VAL A 11 -10.79 11.10 -0.88
CA VAL A 11 -11.27 10.51 0.37
C VAL A 11 -10.83 11.40 1.54
N ASN A 12 -11.80 11.88 2.32
CA ASN A 12 -11.56 12.63 3.55
C ASN A 12 -11.81 11.72 4.76
N SER A 13 -10.87 10.84 5.07
CA SER A 13 -10.96 9.97 6.25
C SER A 13 -9.60 9.82 6.92
N PRO A 14 -9.52 9.88 8.26
CA PRO A 14 -8.28 9.73 9.00
C PRO A 14 -7.68 8.32 8.91
N LEU A 15 -8.44 7.35 8.37
CA LEU A 15 -7.98 5.98 8.15
C LEU A 15 -7.05 5.85 6.94
N PHE A 16 -7.06 6.84 6.04
CA PHE A 16 -6.29 6.80 4.80
C PHE A 16 -5.27 7.93 4.79
N LEU A 17 -4.02 7.57 4.55
CA LEU A 17 -2.93 8.52 4.38
C LEU A 17 -2.80 8.82 2.89
N ASP A 18 -2.93 10.09 2.51
CA ASP A 18 -2.71 10.55 1.14
C ASP A 18 -1.23 10.37 0.78
N THR A 19 -0.96 9.70 -0.34
CA THR A 19 0.39 9.46 -0.85
C THR A 19 0.80 10.41 -1.96
N GLY A 20 -0.05 11.39 -2.31
CA GLY A 20 0.21 12.38 -3.34
C GLY A 20 1.56 13.06 -3.19
N ALA A 21 2.00 13.39 -1.97
CA ALA A 21 3.31 13.99 -1.74
C ALA A 21 4.52 13.08 -2.08
N CYS A 22 4.40 11.75 -1.96
CA CYS A 22 5.45 10.79 -2.30
C CYS A 22 5.44 10.38 -3.78
N LEU A 23 4.27 10.30 -4.41
CA LEU A 23 4.12 9.87 -5.81
C LEU A 23 4.20 11.03 -6.82
N ASN A 24 4.07 12.28 -6.38
CA ASN A 24 4.17 13.47 -7.24
C ASN A 24 5.57 13.68 -7.88
N GLY A 25 6.59 12.94 -7.46
CA GLY A 25 7.89 12.85 -8.16
C GLY A 25 7.87 11.95 -9.39
N GLY A 26 6.85 11.08 -9.52
CA GLY A 26 6.64 10.17 -10.64
C GLY A 26 5.41 10.58 -11.43
N LYS A 27 5.46 11.73 -12.11
CA LYS A 27 4.49 12.05 -13.16
C LYS A 27 4.62 10.99 -14.26
N PHE A 28 3.81 9.93 -14.21
CA PHE A 28 3.62 9.06 -15.37
C PHE A 28 3.01 9.94 -16.47
N PRO A 29 3.69 10.16 -17.62
CA PRO A 29 3.34 11.27 -18.51
C PRO A 29 1.98 11.16 -19.21
N ASN A 30 1.20 10.09 -19.04
CA ASN A 30 0.12 9.75 -19.96
C ASN A 30 -1.16 9.17 -19.32
N VAL A 31 -1.51 9.53 -18.09
CA VAL A 31 -2.82 9.13 -17.53
C VAL A 31 -3.51 10.34 -16.89
N SER A 32 -4.34 11.02 -17.70
CA SER A 32 -5.29 12.06 -17.27
C SER A 32 -6.52 11.44 -16.59
N LEU A 33 -6.30 10.60 -15.58
CA LEU A 33 -7.31 10.26 -14.59
C LEU A 33 -6.70 10.67 -13.25
N SER A 34 -7.34 11.62 -12.57
CA SER A 34 -7.02 12.03 -11.21
C SER A 34 -7.32 10.87 -10.26
N ILE A 35 -6.48 9.84 -10.28
CA ILE A 35 -6.54 8.72 -9.36
C ILE A 35 -5.88 9.17 -8.07
N HIS A 36 -6.64 9.15 -6.99
CA HIS A 36 -6.17 9.51 -5.67
C HIS A 36 -5.63 8.25 -4.98
N SER A 37 -4.34 8.25 -4.67
CA SER A 37 -3.65 7.10 -4.10
C SER A 37 -3.50 7.25 -2.59
N TYR A 38 -3.94 6.24 -1.86
CA TYR A 38 -3.97 6.21 -0.41
C TYR A 38 -3.26 4.98 0.14
N VAL A 39 -2.75 5.13 1.37
CA VAL A 39 -2.22 4.01 2.15
C VAL A 39 -2.94 3.92 3.48
N ASN A 40 -3.39 2.71 3.81
CA ASN A 40 -3.86 2.37 5.15
C ASN A 40 -2.80 1.51 5.86
N VAL A 41 -2.47 1.90 7.10
CA VAL A 41 -1.54 1.19 7.96
C VAL A 41 -2.26 0.87 9.27
N GLY A 42 -2.59 -0.40 9.51
CA GLY A 42 -3.29 -0.78 10.75
C GLY A 42 -4.44 -1.75 10.62
N GLY A 43 -4.67 -2.32 9.43
CA GLY A 43 -5.69 -3.36 9.26
C GLY A 43 -7.07 -2.74 9.04
N MET A 44 -7.31 -2.40 7.79
CA MET A 44 -8.60 -1.98 7.26
C MET A 44 -9.54 -3.18 7.13
N LYS A 45 -10.83 -3.02 7.47
CA LYS A 45 -11.87 -4.00 7.13
C LYS A 45 -12.35 -3.79 5.70
N ALA A 46 -12.88 -4.85 5.08
CA ALA A 46 -13.49 -4.73 3.75
C ALA A 46 -14.63 -3.70 3.71
N SER A 47 -15.37 -3.53 4.81
CA SER A 47 -16.42 -2.52 4.98
C SER A 47 -15.91 -1.09 4.97
N ASP A 48 -14.63 -0.88 5.27
CA ASP A 48 -14.04 0.45 5.33
C ASP A 48 -13.62 0.93 3.92
N LEU A 49 -13.70 0.06 2.90
CA LEU A 49 -13.37 0.41 1.51
C LEU A 49 -14.48 1.26 0.92
N MET A 50 -14.12 2.49 0.54
CA MET A 50 -15.06 3.44 -0.04
C MET A 50 -15.46 3.04 -1.46
N GLU A 51 -16.65 3.50 -1.86
CA GLU A 51 -17.15 3.30 -3.21
C GLU A 51 -16.18 3.88 -4.25
N LYS A 52 -16.01 3.16 -5.36
CA LYS A 52 -15.09 3.52 -6.45
C LYS A 52 -13.61 3.60 -6.03
N CYS A 53 -13.23 2.84 -5.01
CA CYS A 53 -11.84 2.56 -4.66
C CYS A 53 -11.46 1.12 -5.00
N SER A 54 -10.28 0.91 -5.58
CA SER A 54 -9.67 -0.39 -5.85
C SER A 54 -8.54 -0.67 -4.87
N LEU A 55 -8.44 -1.94 -4.48
CA LEU A 55 -7.27 -2.47 -3.79
C LEU A 55 -6.19 -2.78 -4.82
N GLU A 56 -5.02 -2.14 -4.70
CA GLU A 56 -3.92 -2.39 -5.63
C GLU A 56 -2.89 -3.37 -5.06
N ARG A 57 -2.42 -3.11 -3.83
CA ARG A 57 -1.30 -3.86 -3.23
C ARG A 57 -1.49 -4.00 -1.73
N MET A 58 -1.03 -5.12 -1.19
CA MET A 58 -1.05 -5.39 0.25
C MET A 58 0.29 -5.95 0.71
N ALA A 59 0.77 -5.46 1.86
CA ALA A 59 1.96 -5.96 2.52
C ALA A 59 1.72 -6.25 4.02
N LEU A 60 2.16 -7.42 4.46
CA LEU A 60 2.29 -7.77 5.86
C LEU A 60 3.62 -7.20 6.36
N LEU A 61 3.50 -6.25 7.27
CA LEU A 61 4.61 -5.63 7.97
C LEU A 61 5.02 -6.52 9.17
N PRO A 62 6.29 -6.53 9.60
CA PRO A 62 6.78 -7.42 10.65
C PRO A 62 6.48 -6.94 12.07
N VAL A 63 6.10 -5.66 12.24
CA VAL A 63 5.88 -5.00 13.54
C VAL A 63 4.46 -5.29 14.06
N LYS A 64 4.21 -5.33 15.38
CA LYS A 64 2.86 -5.59 15.93
C LYS A 64 1.99 -4.34 16.09
N ASP A 65 2.62 -3.18 16.36
CA ASP A 65 1.92 -1.91 16.58
C ASP A 65 2.08 -0.95 15.40
N TYR A 66 1.06 -0.91 14.55
CA TYR A 66 1.02 -0.08 13.35
C TYR A 66 0.35 1.28 13.56
N LYS A 67 -0.39 1.45 14.67
CA LYS A 67 -1.30 2.57 14.89
C LYS A 67 -0.61 3.95 14.98
N ASN A 68 0.70 3.99 15.22
CA ASN A 68 1.46 5.24 15.41
C ASN A 68 2.75 5.28 14.59
N MET A 69 2.83 4.52 13.50
CA MET A 69 4.05 4.47 12.71
C MET A 69 4.21 5.74 11.85
N SER A 70 5.36 6.38 11.94
CA SER A 70 5.69 7.55 11.14
C SER A 70 5.95 7.19 9.67
N PHE A 71 5.82 8.18 8.78
CA PHE A 71 6.19 7.99 7.36
C PHE A 71 7.62 7.53 7.17
N LYS A 72 8.55 7.97 8.03
CA LYS A 72 9.95 7.57 7.98
C LYS A 72 10.13 6.08 8.30
N GLU A 73 9.41 5.58 9.29
CA GLU A 73 9.42 4.15 9.64
C GLU A 73 8.77 3.30 8.55
N ILE A 74 7.66 3.78 7.97
CA ILE A 74 7.03 3.16 6.81
C ILE A 74 8.02 3.06 5.65
N HIS A 75 8.68 4.16 5.31
CA HIS A 75 9.68 4.19 4.23
C HIS A 75 10.82 3.20 4.49
N SER A 76 11.37 3.22 5.71
CA SER A 76 12.45 2.28 6.10
C SER A 76 12.02 0.82 5.99
N LEU A 77 10.75 0.48 6.26
CA LEU A 77 10.25 -0.88 6.06
C LEU A 77 10.12 -1.27 4.57
N LEU A 78 9.82 -0.31 3.70
CA LEU A 78 9.71 -0.52 2.25
C LEU A 78 11.07 -0.60 1.55
N GLU A 79 12.16 -0.19 2.22
CA GLU A 79 13.54 -0.41 1.77
C GLU A 79 13.99 -1.88 1.87
N TYR A 80 13.23 -2.71 2.59
CA TYR A 80 13.44 -4.15 2.65
C TYR A 80 12.68 -4.88 1.54
N GLY A 81 13.17 -6.06 1.17
CA GLY A 81 12.51 -6.94 0.21
C GLY A 81 11.24 -7.56 0.76
N PHE A 82 10.49 -8.22 -0.13
CA PHE A 82 9.25 -8.91 0.20
C PHE A 82 9.33 -10.39 -0.15
N GLU A 83 8.75 -11.23 0.71
CA GLU A 83 8.44 -12.63 0.43
C GLU A 83 7.00 -12.73 -0.04
N LEU A 84 6.77 -13.30 -1.22
CA LEU A 84 5.43 -13.52 -1.75
C LEU A 84 4.87 -14.82 -1.17
N SER A 85 3.61 -14.80 -0.75
CA SER A 85 2.93 -15.95 -0.18
C SER A 85 1.46 -15.98 -0.60
N TRP A 86 0.88 -17.17 -0.47
CA TRP A 86 -0.49 -17.44 -0.88
C TRP A 86 -1.28 -17.95 0.30
N HIS A 87 -2.46 -17.37 0.51
CA HIS A 87 -3.45 -17.95 1.41
C HIS A 87 -4.56 -18.61 0.57
N SER A 88 -4.73 -19.92 0.78
CA SER A 88 -5.94 -20.66 0.43
C SER A 88 -6.49 -20.37 -0.99
N ASN A 89 -5.60 -20.44 -1.99
CA ASN A 89 -5.87 -20.43 -3.43
C ASN A 89 -6.47 -19.17 -4.09
N ARG A 90 -6.56 -18.02 -3.41
CA ARG A 90 -7.08 -16.78 -4.05
C ARG A 90 -6.39 -15.48 -3.63
N ILE A 91 -5.71 -15.47 -2.48
CA ILE A 91 -5.17 -14.22 -1.92
C ILE A 91 -3.65 -14.28 -1.92
N PHE A 92 -3.05 -13.40 -2.72
CA PHE A 92 -1.63 -13.12 -2.68
C PHE A 92 -1.36 -12.03 -1.66
N TYR A 93 -0.34 -12.23 -0.83
CA TYR A 93 0.17 -11.18 0.03
C TYR A 93 1.69 -11.18 0.00
N ALA A 94 2.25 -9.98 0.09
CA ALA A 94 3.67 -9.79 0.29
C ALA A 94 3.94 -9.69 1.80
N ARG A 95 5.00 -10.32 2.31
CA ARG A 95 5.50 -10.12 3.67
C ARG A 95 6.84 -9.41 3.59
N VAL A 96 6.97 -8.27 4.26
CA VAL A 96 8.27 -7.57 4.36
C VAL A 96 9.27 -8.48 5.06
N ASN A 97 10.43 -8.68 4.45
CA ASN A 97 11.50 -9.52 4.94
C ASN A 97 12.81 -8.71 5.01
N PRO A 98 13.25 -8.31 6.22
CA PRO A 98 14.46 -7.51 6.39
C PRO A 98 15.76 -8.18 5.92
N ARG A 99 15.74 -9.49 5.64
CA ARG A 99 16.89 -10.24 5.12
C ARG A 99 17.00 -10.20 3.60
N LEU A 100 15.96 -9.73 2.91
CA LEU A 100 15.93 -9.63 1.46
C LEU A 100 16.21 -8.17 1.04
N PRO A 101 16.98 -7.95 -0.03
CA PRO A 101 17.11 -6.61 -0.62
C PRO A 101 15.77 -6.19 -1.27
N ALA A 102 15.44 -4.90 -1.21
CA ALA A 102 14.33 -4.36 -1.98
C ALA A 102 14.68 -4.39 -3.48
N VAL A 103 13.95 -5.19 -4.24
CA VAL A 103 14.00 -5.21 -5.71
C VAL A 103 12.61 -4.83 -6.21
N CYS A 104 12.54 -3.80 -7.06
CA CYS A 104 11.29 -3.39 -7.66
C CYS A 104 10.90 -4.39 -8.75
N ILE A 105 9.99 -5.30 -8.43
CA ILE A 105 9.47 -6.30 -9.37
C ILE A 105 8.07 -5.85 -9.79
N ARG A 106 7.86 -5.69 -11.11
CA ARG A 106 6.52 -5.49 -11.66
C ARG A 106 5.84 -6.85 -11.76
N ILE A 107 4.90 -7.12 -10.87
CA ILE A 107 4.04 -8.31 -10.96
C ILE A 107 2.92 -7.96 -11.94
N ASN A 108 2.93 -8.59 -13.11
CA ASN A 108 1.81 -8.54 -14.05
C ASN A 108 0.84 -9.66 -13.65
N TRP A 109 -0.41 -9.29 -13.33
CA TRP A 109 -1.50 -10.21 -13.07
C TRP A 109 -2.13 -10.69 -14.38
#